data_AF-A0A1G6BN71-F1
#
_entry.id   AF-A0A1G6BN71-F1
#
_cell.length_a   1.000
_cell.length_b   1.000
_cell.length_c   1.000
_cell.angle_alpha   90.00
_cell.angle_beta   90.00
_cell.angle_gamma   90.00
#
_symmetry.space_group_name_H-M   'P 1'
#
loop_
_entity.id
_entity.type
_entity.pdbx_description
1 polymer ?
#
loop_
_entity_poly.entity_id
_entity_poly.type
_entity_poly.pdbx_seq_one_letter_code
_entity_poly.pdbx_strand_id
1 'polypeptide(L)'
;MELTKVKGVYKSHPERRESKNLATMAEIIEAVNGILNPNGPKINWFAPAEDAVAAVHFKDGKYDEKTSNPDVVYGGEVSDKEVKDLKVVAYDGNRGAIYAEGAGTDVTVDGAYISLQGDGTGIGGPASGASAKYNAKLTIKNAIIDTVGRTRYSTAAEEGAVLKVYDSVIWSHGIPFGEGIEKPTALMSTPPGALEMDGNTRTHCSMSNSLSYFYNSKIICDGWAALSTESSEGFVYLEANDCDIVCTKDGYGAYADPGCHDFFNDCNFDMARMAAIIAGNSDMTFNDCNCNCGTYFALSHCVNGWPEEVGEITVNGGTIKSKKEAFLIKSHNFIMDMCDVDIMSESGVLVHTIVNDDPCATKAEDPYGVNVLMTDMDVTGDLVHEDTTREMWVELNSTVLTGAIKNANLTIDEGSKWIATGDSDVVFMNDISPAQIDAKEGVTIHAKGAEAYAADLASGGKLVVTV
;
A
#
# COMPACT_ATOMS: atom_id res chain seq x y z
N MET A 1 47.07 -9.14 -16.87
CA MET A 1 46.26 -10.26 -17.37
C MET A 1 44.84 -9.74 -17.43
N GLU A 2 44.21 -9.73 -18.60
CA GLU A 2 42.76 -9.55 -18.67
C GLU A 2 42.13 -10.72 -17.92
N LEU A 3 41.34 -10.42 -16.88
CA LEU A 3 40.55 -11.44 -16.19
C LEU A 3 39.49 -11.93 -17.17
N THR A 4 39.41 -13.24 -17.39
CA THR A 4 38.35 -13.85 -18.20
C THR A 4 37.01 -13.52 -17.56
N LYS A 5 36.20 -12.70 -18.23
CA LYS A 5 34.85 -12.35 -17.80
C LYS A 5 33.87 -13.47 -18.20
N VAL A 6 32.86 -13.68 -17.38
CA VAL A 6 31.65 -14.44 -17.77
C VAL A 6 30.86 -13.55 -18.72
N LYS A 7 30.55 -14.05 -19.92
CA LYS A 7 29.85 -13.27 -20.95
C LYS A 7 28.34 -13.33 -20.75
N GLY A 8 27.71 -12.19 -20.53
CA GLY A 8 26.25 -12.09 -20.44
C GLY A 8 25.59 -12.18 -21.82
N VAL A 9 24.30 -12.49 -21.85
CA VAL A 9 23.48 -12.41 -23.07
C VAL A 9 22.86 -11.04 -23.21
N TYR A 10 22.74 -10.58 -24.46
CA TYR A 10 21.87 -9.45 -24.76
C TYR A 10 20.43 -9.96 -24.89
N LYS A 11 19.59 -9.58 -23.94
CA LYS A 11 18.14 -9.79 -24.00
C LYS A 11 17.46 -8.46 -23.66
N SER A 12 16.47 -8.10 -24.47
CA SER A 12 15.74 -6.84 -24.30
C SER A 12 14.82 -6.94 -23.10
N HIS A 13 14.93 -5.99 -22.16
CA HIS A 13 13.83 -5.71 -21.24
C HIS A 13 12.62 -5.19 -22.06
N PRO A 14 11.39 -5.64 -21.80
CA PRO A 14 10.20 -5.07 -22.42
C PRO A 14 10.08 -3.56 -22.16
N GLU A 15 9.66 -2.76 -23.13
CA GLU A 15 9.44 -1.33 -22.87
C GLU A 15 8.20 -1.12 -22.00
N ARG A 16 8.27 -0.19 -21.04
CA ARG A 16 7.10 0.20 -20.24
C ARG A 16 6.09 0.87 -21.17
N ARG A 17 4.88 0.33 -21.21
CA ARG A 17 3.76 0.95 -21.90
C ARG A 17 3.11 1.98 -20.99
N GLU A 18 2.73 3.11 -21.56
CA GLU A 18 1.99 4.16 -20.84
C GLU A 18 0.57 3.65 -20.54
N SER A 19 0.20 3.53 -19.27
CA SER A 19 -1.20 3.30 -18.89
C SER A 19 -1.96 4.63 -18.96
N LYS A 20 -2.93 4.72 -19.87
CA LYS A 20 -3.83 5.89 -20.02
C LYS A 20 -5.19 5.67 -19.40
N ASN A 21 -5.39 4.47 -18.87
CA ASN A 21 -6.68 4.03 -18.41
C ASN A 21 -6.77 4.26 -16.90
N LEU A 22 -7.85 4.91 -16.48
CA LEU A 22 -8.22 5.06 -15.08
C LEU A 22 -9.72 4.83 -15.01
N ALA A 23 -10.13 3.86 -14.20
CA ALA A 23 -11.54 3.57 -14.00
C ALA A 23 -12.17 4.69 -13.17
N THR A 24 -13.32 5.18 -13.60
CA THR A 24 -14.19 6.00 -12.76
C THR A 24 -14.78 5.18 -11.63
N MET A 25 -15.23 5.83 -10.56
CA MET A 25 -15.89 5.13 -9.46
C MET A 25 -17.11 4.32 -9.94
N ALA A 26 -17.85 4.84 -10.93
CA ALA A 26 -18.99 4.16 -11.53
C ALA A 26 -18.62 2.87 -12.28
N GLU A 27 -17.49 2.87 -12.99
CA GLU A 27 -16.95 1.70 -13.69
C GLU A 27 -16.44 0.65 -12.71
N ILE A 28 -15.77 1.07 -11.63
CA ILE A 28 -15.33 0.18 -10.53
C ILE A 28 -16.54 -0.52 -9.91
N ILE A 29 -17.59 0.24 -9.55
CA ILE A 29 -18.82 -0.34 -8.99
C ILE A 29 -19.42 -1.37 -9.95
N GLU A 30 -19.49 -1.05 -11.25
CA GLU A 30 -20.05 -1.96 -12.25
C GLU A 30 -19.23 -3.25 -12.38
N ALA A 31 -17.91 -3.14 -12.52
CA ALA A 31 -17.00 -4.26 -12.69
C ALA A 31 -17.04 -5.22 -11.49
N VAL A 32 -16.91 -4.68 -10.27
CA VAL A 32 -16.92 -5.48 -9.04
C VAL A 32 -18.27 -6.17 -8.83
N ASN A 33 -19.39 -5.46 -9.06
CA ASN A 33 -20.71 -6.10 -8.98
C ASN A 33 -20.85 -7.21 -10.03
N GLY A 34 -20.38 -7.00 -11.26
CA GLY A 34 -20.45 -7.99 -12.33
C GLY A 34 -19.72 -9.31 -12.02
N ILE A 35 -18.62 -9.24 -11.25
CA ILE A 35 -17.81 -10.41 -10.91
C ILE A 35 -18.25 -11.03 -9.58
N LEU A 36 -18.39 -10.23 -8.54
CA LEU A 36 -18.61 -10.70 -7.16
C LEU A 36 -20.09 -10.74 -6.76
N ASN A 37 -20.98 -10.08 -7.52
CA ASN A 37 -22.41 -9.99 -7.25
C ASN A 37 -23.27 -10.12 -8.55
N PRO A 38 -23.00 -11.10 -9.45
CA PRO A 38 -23.50 -11.11 -10.84
C PRO A 38 -25.02 -11.16 -10.99
N ASN A 39 -25.74 -11.58 -9.95
CA ASN A 39 -27.20 -11.73 -9.96
C ASN A 39 -27.89 -10.91 -8.85
N GLY A 40 -27.14 -10.11 -8.10
CA GLY A 40 -27.68 -9.29 -7.03
C GLY A 40 -28.07 -7.89 -7.50
N PRO A 41 -28.73 -7.10 -6.64
CA PRO A 41 -28.91 -5.69 -6.89
C PRO A 41 -27.53 -5.00 -6.97
N LYS A 42 -27.39 -3.98 -7.80
CA LYS A 42 -26.18 -3.16 -7.85
C LYS A 42 -25.96 -2.50 -6.48
N ILE A 43 -24.81 -2.77 -5.87
CA ILE A 43 -24.42 -2.20 -4.57
C ILE A 43 -23.39 -1.10 -4.81
N ASN A 44 -23.70 0.12 -4.36
CA ASN A 44 -22.72 1.19 -4.25
C ASN A 44 -22.22 1.26 -2.80
N TRP A 45 -21.06 0.67 -2.53
CA TRP A 45 -20.47 0.66 -1.19
C TRP A 45 -19.74 1.97 -0.84
N PHE A 46 -19.62 2.91 -1.77
CA PHE A 46 -19.06 4.23 -1.54
C PHE A 46 -20.07 5.20 -0.93
N ALA A 47 -21.35 5.06 -1.30
CA ALA A 47 -22.38 6.01 -0.89
C ALA A 47 -22.66 5.94 0.61
N PRO A 48 -22.68 7.09 1.32
CA PRO A 48 -23.15 7.14 2.70
C PRO A 48 -24.65 6.86 2.79
N ALA A 49 -25.14 6.60 4.00
CA ALA A 49 -26.58 6.51 4.26
C ALA A 49 -27.28 7.84 3.93
N GLU A 50 -28.51 7.78 3.40
CA GLU A 50 -29.27 8.98 2.98
C GLU A 50 -29.58 9.92 4.16
N ASP A 51 -29.73 9.38 5.36
CA ASP A 51 -30.00 10.11 6.61
C ASP A 51 -28.71 10.38 7.42
N ALA A 52 -27.53 10.19 6.83
CA ALA A 52 -26.27 10.52 7.49
C ALA A 52 -26.17 12.02 7.80
N VAL A 53 -25.77 12.36 9.02
CA VAL A 53 -25.70 13.73 9.52
C VAL A 53 -24.48 13.95 10.39
N ALA A 54 -23.79 15.08 10.22
CA ALA A 54 -22.67 15.46 11.06
C ALA A 54 -23.13 16.33 12.23
N ALA A 55 -22.44 16.25 13.36
CA ALA A 55 -22.66 17.15 14.49
C ALA A 55 -22.46 18.62 14.11
N VAL A 56 -21.43 18.87 13.29
CA VAL A 56 -21.07 20.17 12.72
C VAL A 56 -20.87 20.01 11.22
N HIS A 57 -21.77 20.61 10.44
CA HIS A 57 -21.70 20.62 8.98
C HIS A 57 -21.33 22.03 8.49
N PHE A 58 -20.24 22.10 7.72
CA PHE A 58 -19.86 23.26 6.95
C PHE A 58 -20.25 23.09 5.50
N LYS A 59 -21.01 24.03 4.95
CA LYS A 59 -21.46 24.01 3.57
C LYS A 59 -21.23 25.35 2.90
N ASP A 60 -20.53 25.33 1.78
CA ASP A 60 -20.24 26.51 0.96
C ASP A 60 -19.63 27.69 1.76
N GLY A 61 -18.69 27.38 2.67
CA GLY A 61 -17.92 28.35 3.44
C GLY A 61 -18.60 28.86 4.72
N LYS A 62 -19.66 28.20 5.18
CA LYS A 62 -20.37 28.57 6.41
C LYS A 62 -20.71 27.37 7.26
N TYR A 63 -20.82 27.58 8.57
CA TYR A 63 -21.45 26.62 9.45
C TYR A 63 -22.97 26.59 9.17
N ASP A 64 -23.51 25.44 8.77
CA ASP A 64 -24.93 25.27 8.47
C ASP A 64 -25.65 24.56 9.61
N GLU A 65 -26.24 25.34 10.52
CA GLU A 65 -27.03 24.83 11.65
C GLU A 65 -28.18 23.92 11.22
N LYS A 66 -28.74 24.10 10.00
CA LYS A 66 -29.93 23.35 9.57
C LYS A 66 -29.63 21.91 9.20
N THR A 67 -28.42 21.65 8.72
CA THR A 67 -27.95 20.32 8.33
C THR A 67 -26.99 19.73 9.37
N SER A 68 -26.71 20.46 10.43
CA SER A 68 -25.94 20.01 11.59
C SER A 68 -26.83 19.31 12.62
N ASN A 69 -26.21 18.46 13.44
CA ASN A 69 -26.88 17.75 14.54
C ASN A 69 -26.31 18.17 15.91
N PRO A 70 -26.83 19.24 16.52
CA PRO A 70 -26.34 19.72 17.81
C PRO A 70 -26.62 18.76 18.98
N ASP A 71 -27.52 17.77 18.82
CA ASP A 71 -27.93 16.86 19.90
C ASP A 71 -26.79 15.92 20.35
N VAL A 72 -25.75 15.77 19.54
CA VAL A 72 -24.57 14.95 19.86
C VAL A 72 -23.35 15.80 20.23
N VAL A 73 -23.49 17.13 20.29
CA VAL A 73 -22.45 18.07 20.70
C VAL A 73 -22.54 18.32 22.21
N TYR A 74 -21.43 18.08 22.91
CA TYR A 74 -21.33 18.22 24.38
C TYR A 74 -20.42 19.38 24.81
N GLY A 75 -19.77 20.05 23.86
CA GLY A 75 -18.85 21.15 24.14
C GLY A 75 -18.13 21.63 22.88
N GLY A 76 -17.49 22.78 23.01
CA GLY A 76 -16.73 23.45 21.95
C GLY A 76 -17.42 24.67 21.39
N GLU A 77 -16.66 25.41 20.57
CA GLU A 77 -17.10 26.61 19.88
C GLU A 77 -17.05 26.37 18.37
N VAL A 78 -18.08 26.81 17.65
CA VAL A 78 -18.18 26.65 16.20
C VAL A 78 -18.44 28.02 15.57
N SER A 79 -17.66 28.35 14.55
CA SER A 79 -17.82 29.52 13.68
C SER A 79 -17.62 29.09 12.23
N ASP A 80 -17.94 29.96 11.26
CA ASP A 80 -17.87 29.66 9.82
C ASP A 80 -16.54 29.07 9.31
N LYS A 81 -15.43 29.28 10.03
CA LYS A 81 -14.08 28.86 9.61
C LYS A 81 -13.29 28.11 10.68
N GLU A 82 -13.80 28.07 11.90
CA GLU A 82 -13.03 27.58 13.04
C GLU A 82 -13.93 26.81 14.00
N VAL A 83 -13.42 25.66 14.43
CA VAL A 83 -13.99 24.84 15.50
C VAL A 83 -12.95 24.71 16.60
N LYS A 84 -13.32 24.96 17.85
CA LYS A 84 -12.43 24.85 19.02
C LYS A 84 -13.00 23.95 20.10
N ASP A 85 -12.14 23.13 20.69
CA ASP A 85 -12.46 22.28 21.85
C ASP A 85 -13.76 21.45 21.67
N LEU A 86 -14.01 20.98 20.44
CA LEU A 86 -15.23 20.26 20.09
C LEU A 86 -15.31 18.94 20.82
N LYS A 87 -16.46 18.64 21.41
CA LYS A 87 -16.76 17.34 21.99
C LYS A 87 -18.00 16.73 21.36
N VAL A 88 -17.85 15.61 20.69
CA VAL A 88 -18.96 14.87 20.07
C VAL A 88 -19.00 13.44 20.59
N VAL A 89 -20.20 12.98 20.96
CA VAL A 89 -20.46 11.57 21.29
C VAL A 89 -21.74 11.11 20.61
N ALA A 90 -21.64 10.08 19.77
CA ALA A 90 -22.80 9.48 19.12
C ALA A 90 -22.69 7.95 19.12
N TYR A 91 -23.83 7.26 19.24
CA TYR A 91 -23.92 5.80 19.23
C TYR A 91 -24.68 5.24 18.02
N ASP A 92 -25.09 6.14 17.14
CA ASP A 92 -25.83 5.85 15.92
C ASP A 92 -24.85 5.84 14.73
N GLY A 93 -24.97 4.82 13.89
CA GLY A 93 -24.22 4.60 12.66
C GLY A 93 -24.19 5.80 11.72
N ASN A 94 -25.28 6.56 11.71
CA ASN A 94 -25.51 7.64 10.74
C ASN A 94 -25.12 9.03 11.28
N ARG A 95 -24.62 9.14 12.52
CA ARG A 95 -24.32 10.43 13.16
C ARG A 95 -22.82 10.66 13.33
N GLY A 96 -22.19 11.46 12.46
CA GLY A 96 -20.78 11.80 12.55
C GLY A 96 -20.50 13.06 13.36
N ALA A 97 -19.27 13.55 13.27
CA ALA A 97 -18.84 14.75 13.98
C ALA A 97 -18.64 15.95 13.06
N ILE A 98 -17.64 15.95 12.18
CA ILE A 98 -17.33 17.11 11.33
C ILE A 98 -17.52 16.74 9.86
N TYR A 99 -18.25 17.56 9.11
CA TYR A 99 -18.35 17.42 7.67
C TYR A 99 -18.14 18.77 6.97
N ALA A 100 -17.11 18.87 6.15
CA ALA A 100 -16.79 20.05 5.36
C ALA A 100 -17.12 19.80 3.89
N GLU A 101 -18.01 20.62 3.33
CA GLU A 101 -18.58 20.40 2.00
C GLU A 101 -18.47 21.66 1.14
N GLY A 102 -17.98 21.50 -0.09
CA GLY A 102 -18.03 22.52 -1.14
C GLY A 102 -16.76 23.37 -1.27
N ALA A 103 -16.47 23.81 -2.49
CA ALA A 103 -15.24 24.51 -2.86
C ALA A 103 -15.00 25.85 -2.13
N GLY A 104 -16.05 26.44 -1.55
CA GLY A 104 -15.96 27.63 -0.72
C GLY A 104 -15.58 27.37 0.74
N THR A 105 -15.52 26.10 1.16
CA THR A 105 -15.31 25.68 2.54
C THR A 105 -13.82 25.48 2.83
N ASP A 106 -13.32 26.22 3.82
CA ASP A 106 -11.97 26.11 4.36
C ASP A 106 -12.05 26.30 5.88
N VAL A 107 -11.90 25.20 6.61
CA VAL A 107 -12.18 25.14 8.04
C VAL A 107 -11.01 24.54 8.80
N THR A 108 -10.69 25.15 9.94
CA THR A 108 -9.73 24.60 10.91
C THR A 108 -10.45 24.12 12.17
N VAL A 109 -10.13 22.92 12.60
CA VAL A 109 -10.56 22.31 13.85
C VAL A 109 -9.33 22.22 14.74
N ASP A 110 -9.39 22.82 15.93
CA ASP A 110 -8.30 22.82 16.90
C ASP A 110 -8.82 22.37 18.26
N GLY A 111 -8.35 21.21 18.72
CA GLY A 111 -8.85 20.56 19.93
C GLY A 111 -10.20 19.91 19.66
N ALA A 112 -10.22 18.62 19.34
CA ALA A 112 -11.46 17.86 19.23
C ALA A 112 -11.37 16.52 19.96
N TYR A 113 -12.44 16.16 20.65
CA TYR A 113 -12.63 14.83 21.23
C TYR A 113 -13.91 14.21 20.68
N ILE A 114 -13.75 13.25 19.77
CA ILE A 114 -14.82 12.63 19.02
C ILE A 114 -14.83 11.14 19.35
N SER A 115 -15.97 10.66 19.87
CA SER A 115 -16.19 9.23 20.12
C SER A 115 -17.48 8.80 19.44
N LEU A 116 -17.36 7.98 18.39
CA LEU A 116 -18.49 7.55 17.57
C LEU A 116 -18.63 6.03 17.63
N GLN A 117 -19.86 5.56 17.79
CA GLN A 117 -20.19 4.13 17.74
C GLN A 117 -21.34 3.86 16.77
N GLY A 118 -21.45 2.60 16.36
CA GLY A 118 -22.49 2.10 15.47
C GLY A 118 -21.99 1.95 14.04
N ASP A 119 -22.56 0.96 13.34
CA ASP A 119 -22.17 0.62 11.98
C ASP A 119 -22.51 1.75 11.02
N GLY A 120 -21.49 2.26 10.32
CA GLY A 120 -21.65 3.20 9.24
C GLY A 120 -22.13 2.54 7.95
N THR A 121 -22.29 3.37 6.93
CA THR A 121 -22.52 2.96 5.54
C THR A 121 -21.70 3.88 4.66
N GLY A 122 -21.15 3.35 3.56
CA GLY A 122 -20.34 4.12 2.64
C GLY A 122 -18.88 4.25 3.06
N ILE A 123 -18.15 5.06 2.30
CA ILE A 123 -16.83 5.56 2.66
C ILE A 123 -16.98 7.05 2.96
N GLY A 124 -16.51 7.48 4.13
CA GLY A 124 -16.50 8.90 4.46
C GLY A 124 -17.87 9.50 4.75
N GLY A 125 -18.13 10.69 4.20
CA GLY A 125 -19.38 11.45 4.35
C GLY A 125 -19.70 11.94 5.77
N PRO A 126 -20.95 12.42 5.97
CA PRO A 126 -21.37 13.06 7.23
C PRO A 126 -21.34 12.18 8.47
N ALA A 127 -21.30 10.85 8.31
CA ALA A 127 -21.29 9.89 9.41
C ALA A 127 -19.88 9.64 10.01
N SER A 128 -18.84 10.13 9.33
CA SER A 128 -17.44 9.97 9.76
C SER A 128 -17.09 10.81 10.99
N GLY A 129 -15.94 10.52 11.60
CA GLY A 129 -15.34 11.42 12.59
C GLY A 129 -15.10 12.80 12.00
N ALA A 130 -14.39 12.88 10.88
CA ALA A 130 -14.24 14.10 10.10
C ALA A 130 -14.11 13.80 8.61
N SER A 131 -14.96 14.37 7.76
CA SER A 131 -14.84 14.24 6.30
C SER A 131 -14.79 15.61 5.61
N ALA A 132 -14.00 15.69 4.54
CA ALA A 132 -14.00 16.80 3.60
C ALA A 132 -14.42 16.31 2.21
N LYS A 133 -15.32 17.05 1.55
CA LYS A 133 -15.89 16.65 0.26
C LYS A 133 -16.13 17.82 -0.70
N TYR A 134 -16.16 17.56 -2.01
CA TYR A 134 -16.46 18.52 -3.07
C TYR A 134 -15.53 19.73 -3.08
N ASN A 135 -14.22 19.49 -3.12
CA ASN A 135 -13.17 20.52 -3.08
C ASN A 135 -13.09 21.34 -1.78
N ALA A 136 -13.75 20.90 -0.70
CA ALA A 136 -13.59 21.51 0.61
C ALA A 136 -12.17 21.29 1.17
N LYS A 137 -11.74 22.20 2.05
CA LYS A 137 -10.48 22.10 2.79
C LYS A 137 -10.79 21.97 4.28
N LEU A 138 -10.22 20.95 4.89
CA LEU A 138 -10.36 20.68 6.32
C LEU A 138 -8.98 20.49 6.94
N THR A 139 -8.66 21.30 7.94
CA THR A 139 -7.46 21.16 8.76
C THR A 139 -7.88 20.75 10.17
N ILE A 140 -7.30 19.67 10.68
CA ILE A 140 -7.57 19.12 12.02
C ILE A 140 -6.27 19.17 12.82
N LYS A 141 -6.32 19.70 14.03
CA LYS A 141 -5.18 19.84 14.94
C LYS A 141 -5.57 19.39 16.34
N ASN A 142 -4.63 18.79 17.05
CA ASN A 142 -4.77 18.46 18.47
C ASN A 142 -6.04 17.64 18.78
N ALA A 143 -6.38 16.69 17.90
CA ALA A 143 -7.64 15.95 17.98
C ALA A 143 -7.44 14.49 18.42
N ILE A 144 -8.48 13.96 19.06
CA ILE A 144 -8.66 12.53 19.30
C ILE A 144 -9.98 12.13 18.64
N ILE A 145 -9.90 11.25 17.64
CA ILE A 145 -11.05 10.71 16.94
C ILE A 145 -11.05 9.19 17.11
N ASP A 146 -12.03 8.68 17.84
CA ASP A 146 -12.18 7.26 18.16
C ASP A 146 -13.52 6.76 17.58
N THR A 147 -13.46 5.76 16.70
CA THR A 147 -14.65 5.23 16.02
C THR A 147 -14.77 3.71 16.16
N VAL A 148 -15.98 3.25 16.50
CA VAL A 148 -16.31 1.82 16.65
C VAL A 148 -17.50 1.49 15.75
N GLY A 149 -17.38 0.42 14.98
CA GLY A 149 -18.44 0.02 14.04
C GLY A 149 -17.91 -0.31 12.66
N ARG A 150 -18.66 -1.11 11.91
CA ARG A 150 -18.36 -1.45 10.52
C ARG A 150 -18.37 -0.19 9.67
N THR A 151 -17.44 -0.07 8.73
CA THR A 151 -17.36 1.07 7.78
C THR A 151 -17.46 2.43 8.49
N ARG A 152 -16.86 2.55 9.68
CA ARG A 152 -16.89 3.75 10.51
C ARG A 152 -15.53 4.43 10.54
N TYR A 153 -15.34 5.34 9.60
CA TYR A 153 -14.07 6.02 9.35
C TYR A 153 -13.83 7.13 10.37
N SER A 154 -12.59 7.24 10.85
CA SER A 154 -12.17 8.40 11.64
C SER A 154 -12.05 9.63 10.75
N THR A 155 -11.44 9.48 9.57
CA THR A 155 -11.34 10.58 8.60
C THR A 155 -11.56 10.15 7.15
N ALA A 156 -11.99 11.07 6.30
CA ALA A 156 -12.05 10.85 4.85
C ALA A 156 -11.83 12.14 4.05
N ALA A 157 -11.29 12.01 2.84
CA ALA A 157 -11.19 13.09 1.85
C ALA A 157 -11.73 12.60 0.51
N GLU A 158 -12.73 13.31 -0.01
CA GLU A 158 -13.52 12.85 -1.16
C GLU A 158 -13.70 13.96 -2.20
N GLU A 159 -13.71 13.59 -3.47
CA GLU A 159 -14.16 14.44 -4.59
C GLU A 159 -13.47 15.83 -4.63
N GLY A 160 -12.14 15.81 -4.76
CA GLY A 160 -11.28 16.99 -4.89
C GLY A 160 -10.90 17.65 -3.57
N ALA A 161 -11.25 17.05 -2.43
CA ALA A 161 -11.04 17.65 -1.13
C ALA A 161 -9.56 17.68 -0.71
N VAL A 162 -9.24 18.57 0.22
CA VAL A 162 -7.93 18.61 0.91
C VAL A 162 -8.14 18.43 2.40
N LEU A 163 -7.59 17.35 2.95
CA LEU A 163 -7.59 17.08 4.38
C LEU A 163 -6.18 17.18 4.94
N LYS A 164 -6.01 17.85 6.08
CA LYS A 164 -4.74 17.92 6.79
C LYS A 164 -4.94 17.61 8.26
N VAL A 165 -4.13 16.72 8.82
CA VAL A 165 -4.21 16.27 10.21
C VAL A 165 -2.85 16.47 10.88
N TYR A 166 -2.85 17.21 11.99
CA TYR A 166 -1.66 17.57 12.75
C TYR A 166 -1.82 17.17 14.22
N ASP A 167 -0.76 16.67 14.83
CA ASP A 167 -0.67 16.51 16.29
C ASP A 167 -1.86 15.74 16.89
N SER A 168 -2.34 14.71 16.19
CA SER A 168 -3.63 14.07 16.49
C SER A 168 -3.52 12.55 16.61
N VAL A 169 -4.52 11.96 17.28
CA VAL A 169 -4.72 10.51 17.35
C VAL A 169 -6.04 10.16 16.69
N ILE A 170 -6.01 9.31 15.67
CA ILE A 170 -7.22 8.78 15.02
C ILE A 170 -7.21 7.26 15.08
N TRP A 171 -8.31 6.67 15.51
CA TRP A 171 -8.42 5.22 15.74
C TRP A 171 -9.78 4.68 15.32
N SER A 172 -9.77 3.69 14.42
CA SER A 172 -10.97 2.94 14.05
C SER A 172 -10.89 1.45 14.42
N HIS A 173 -11.89 0.97 15.17
CA HIS A 173 -11.91 -0.38 15.78
C HIS A 173 -12.66 -1.45 14.96
N GLY A 174 -13.60 -1.03 14.11
CA GLY A 174 -14.50 -1.95 13.41
C GLY A 174 -15.51 -2.60 14.35
N ILE A 175 -16.21 -3.63 13.88
CA ILE A 175 -16.90 -4.59 14.77
C ILE A 175 -16.09 -5.88 14.93
N PRO A 176 -16.18 -6.57 16.07
CA PRO A 176 -15.62 -7.92 16.21
C PRO A 176 -16.30 -8.89 15.24
N PHE A 177 -15.51 -9.69 14.52
CA PHE A 177 -15.96 -10.92 13.86
C PHE A 177 -14.78 -11.91 13.77
N GLY A 178 -15.05 -13.22 13.75
CA GLY A 178 -14.02 -14.25 13.98
C GLY A 178 -14.56 -15.48 14.72
N GLU A 179 -13.77 -16.14 15.57
CA GLU A 179 -14.19 -17.38 16.25
C GLU A 179 -15.54 -17.20 17.01
N GLY A 180 -16.60 -17.79 16.45
CA GLY A 180 -17.96 -17.75 17.00
C GLY A 180 -18.81 -16.52 16.62
N ILE A 181 -18.28 -15.56 15.85
CA ILE A 181 -19.01 -14.38 15.37
C ILE A 181 -18.98 -14.35 13.84
N GLU A 182 -20.15 -14.34 13.22
CA GLU A 182 -20.31 -14.41 11.77
C GLU A 182 -19.63 -13.22 11.06
N LYS A 183 -18.89 -13.53 9.98
CA LYS A 183 -18.23 -12.52 9.13
C LYS A 183 -19.29 -11.72 8.36
N PRO A 184 -19.16 -10.38 8.25
CA PRO A 184 -20.03 -9.59 7.38
C PRO A 184 -20.04 -10.14 5.94
N THR A 185 -21.23 -10.31 5.38
CA THR A 185 -21.44 -10.95 4.07
C THR A 185 -21.79 -9.96 2.95
N ALA A 186 -21.99 -8.68 3.29
CA ALA A 186 -22.27 -7.65 2.28
C ALA A 186 -21.04 -7.43 1.38
N LEU A 187 -21.28 -7.11 0.11
CA LEU A 187 -20.22 -6.81 -0.84
C LEU A 187 -19.33 -5.66 -0.31
N MET A 188 -18.01 -5.85 -0.36
CA MET A 188 -17.02 -4.90 0.17
C MET A 188 -17.23 -4.50 1.64
N SER A 189 -17.79 -5.39 2.46
CA SER A 189 -17.89 -5.19 3.91
C SER A 189 -16.71 -5.74 4.71
N THR A 190 -15.82 -6.47 4.04
CA THR A 190 -14.53 -6.97 4.54
C THR A 190 -13.51 -6.95 3.38
N PRO A 191 -12.19 -6.93 3.63
CA PRO A 191 -11.21 -6.92 2.56
C PRO A 191 -11.31 -8.20 1.70
N PRO A 192 -10.93 -8.13 0.40
CA PRO A 192 -10.80 -9.30 -0.45
C PRO A 192 -9.82 -10.32 0.13
N GLY A 193 -10.15 -11.61 0.03
CA GLY A 193 -9.35 -12.69 0.62
C GLY A 193 -7.93 -12.80 0.04
N ALA A 194 -7.74 -12.42 -1.23
CA ALA A 194 -6.43 -12.45 -1.89
C ALA A 194 -5.41 -11.49 -1.27
N LEU A 195 -5.86 -10.49 -0.50
CA LEU A 195 -5.01 -9.58 0.26
C LEU A 195 -4.46 -10.21 1.56
N GLU A 196 -4.95 -11.39 1.96
CA GLU A 196 -4.49 -12.12 3.15
C GLU A 196 -4.62 -11.32 4.45
N MET A 197 -5.79 -10.74 4.68
CA MET A 197 -6.10 -9.95 5.87
C MET A 197 -7.59 -10.01 6.19
N ASP A 198 -7.96 -9.44 7.32
CA ASP A 198 -9.35 -9.32 7.74
C ASP A 198 -9.72 -7.90 8.22
N GLY A 199 -10.88 -7.75 8.85
CA GLY A 199 -11.39 -6.46 9.34
C GLY A 199 -12.57 -5.93 8.51
N ASN A 200 -13.16 -4.83 8.96
CA ASN A 200 -14.39 -4.28 8.38
C ASN A 200 -14.52 -2.76 8.47
N THR A 201 -13.43 -2.08 8.83
CA THR A 201 -13.37 -0.62 8.82
C THR A 201 -11.97 -0.17 8.47
N ARG A 202 -11.86 1.03 7.93
CA ARG A 202 -10.59 1.70 7.68
C ARG A 202 -10.56 2.98 8.50
N THR A 203 -9.38 3.41 8.91
CA THR A 203 -9.25 4.60 9.76
C THR A 203 -9.33 5.88 8.94
N HIS A 204 -8.66 5.87 7.79
CA HIS A 204 -8.70 6.94 6.81
C HIS A 204 -8.94 6.39 5.40
N CYS A 205 -9.66 7.14 4.57
CA CYS A 205 -9.68 6.93 3.13
C CYS A 205 -9.63 8.24 2.34
N SER A 206 -8.75 8.32 1.34
CA SER A 206 -8.75 9.39 0.32
C SER A 206 -9.20 8.85 -1.02
N MET A 207 -10.01 9.61 -1.75
CA MET A 207 -10.53 9.18 -3.04
C MET A 207 -10.90 10.33 -3.96
N SER A 208 -11.10 10.03 -5.24
CA SER A 208 -11.67 10.95 -6.23
C SER A 208 -10.97 12.31 -6.28
N ASN A 209 -9.73 12.36 -6.75
CA ASN A 209 -8.93 13.58 -6.88
C ASN A 209 -8.58 14.32 -5.57
N SER A 210 -8.62 13.63 -4.43
CA SER A 210 -8.39 14.25 -3.11
C SER A 210 -6.93 14.16 -2.65
N LEU A 211 -6.56 15.08 -1.75
CA LEU A 211 -5.24 15.16 -1.14
C LEU A 211 -5.37 15.05 0.38
N SER A 212 -4.65 14.12 1.00
CA SER A 212 -4.57 14.00 2.46
C SER A 212 -3.14 14.10 2.97
N TYR A 213 -2.99 14.81 4.10
CA TYR A 213 -1.70 15.02 4.74
C TYR A 213 -1.78 14.75 6.23
N PHE A 214 -0.83 13.98 6.75
CA PHE A 214 -0.69 13.64 8.16
C PHE A 214 0.68 14.07 8.67
N TYR A 215 0.71 14.75 9.82
CA TYR A 215 1.95 15.25 10.42
C TYR A 215 1.93 15.02 11.93
N ASN A 216 3.03 14.47 12.47
CA ASN A 216 3.19 14.23 13.91
C ASN A 216 1.94 13.61 14.55
N SER A 217 1.41 12.56 13.92
CA SER A 217 0.11 12.00 14.27
C SER A 217 0.19 10.49 14.43
N LYS A 218 -0.75 9.95 15.21
CA LYS A 218 -0.91 8.52 15.41
C LYS A 218 -2.19 8.03 14.73
N ILE A 219 -2.04 7.10 13.79
CA ILE A 219 -3.13 6.54 13.00
C ILE A 219 -3.22 5.06 13.32
N ILE A 220 -4.35 4.62 13.86
CA ILE A 220 -4.52 3.27 14.39
C ILE A 220 -5.72 2.60 13.75
N CYS A 221 -5.52 1.43 13.15
CA CYS A 221 -6.62 0.54 12.80
C CYS A 221 -6.57 -0.74 13.63
N ASP A 222 -7.72 -1.30 13.94
CA ASP A 222 -7.78 -2.66 14.46
C ASP A 222 -7.66 -3.70 13.35
N GLY A 223 -8.21 -3.41 12.17
CA GLY A 223 -8.06 -4.26 11.00
C GLY A 223 -8.35 -3.52 9.71
N TRP A 224 -8.32 -4.24 8.59
CA TRP A 224 -8.35 -3.71 7.23
C TRP A 224 -7.27 -2.66 6.96
N ALA A 225 -7.46 -1.37 7.29
CA ALA A 225 -6.51 -0.31 6.91
C ALA A 225 -6.38 0.84 7.93
N ALA A 226 -5.15 1.30 8.14
CA ALA A 226 -4.89 2.58 8.79
C ALA A 226 -5.08 3.74 7.80
N LEU A 227 -4.30 3.75 6.72
CA LEU A 227 -4.34 4.73 5.64
C LEU A 227 -4.72 3.99 4.35
N SER A 228 -5.77 4.42 3.65
CA SER A 228 -6.07 3.88 2.33
C SER A 228 -6.36 4.98 1.34
N THR A 229 -6.05 4.71 0.08
CA THR A 229 -6.55 5.46 -1.06
C THR A 229 -7.36 4.52 -1.95
N GLU A 230 -8.38 5.05 -2.61
CA GLU A 230 -9.28 4.25 -3.46
C GLU A 230 -9.81 5.12 -4.60
N SER A 231 -10.12 4.52 -5.75
CA SER A 231 -10.82 5.19 -6.87
C SER A 231 -10.30 6.60 -7.16
N SER A 232 -9.08 6.69 -7.70
CA SER A 232 -8.40 7.99 -7.86
C SER A 232 -9.18 9.01 -8.70
N GLU A 233 -9.92 8.53 -9.72
CA GLU A 233 -10.60 9.35 -10.73
C GLU A 233 -9.69 10.40 -11.39
N GLY A 234 -8.39 10.12 -11.44
CA GLY A 234 -7.36 11.02 -11.97
C GLY A 234 -6.08 10.95 -11.14
N PHE A 235 -6.13 11.47 -9.92
CA PHE A 235 -4.95 11.59 -9.06
C PHE A 235 -5.33 11.71 -7.59
N VAL A 236 -5.03 10.70 -6.76
CA VAL A 236 -5.15 10.81 -5.30
C VAL A 236 -3.78 10.83 -4.66
N TYR A 237 -3.62 11.71 -3.67
CA TYR A 237 -2.37 11.89 -2.98
C TYR A 237 -2.55 11.68 -1.48
N LEU A 238 -1.64 10.93 -0.89
CA LEU A 238 -1.55 10.75 0.55
C LEU A 238 -0.10 10.96 0.99
N GLU A 239 0.10 11.81 2.01
CA GLU A 239 1.42 12.03 2.61
C GLU A 239 1.33 11.92 4.12
N ALA A 240 2.26 11.18 4.72
CA ALA A 240 2.46 11.15 6.16
C ALA A 240 3.92 11.46 6.51
N ASN A 241 4.12 12.33 7.50
CA ASN A 241 5.45 12.70 7.98
C ASN A 241 5.50 12.58 9.50
N ASP A 242 6.54 11.94 10.02
CA ASP A 242 6.76 11.78 11.47
C ASP A 242 5.52 11.18 12.15
N CYS A 243 4.97 10.11 11.59
CA CYS A 243 3.72 9.51 12.08
C CYS A 243 3.94 8.08 12.60
N ASP A 244 3.15 7.74 13.62
CA ASP A 244 2.98 6.37 14.11
C ASP A 244 1.76 5.75 13.43
N ILE A 245 1.98 4.78 12.54
CA ILE A 245 0.93 4.05 11.83
C ILE A 245 0.89 2.65 12.44
N VAL A 246 -0.26 2.25 12.97
CA VAL A 246 -0.40 1.02 13.75
C VAL A 246 -1.60 0.20 13.27
N CYS A 247 -1.39 -1.09 13.05
CA CYS A 247 -2.47 -2.06 12.88
C CYS A 247 -2.41 -3.08 14.02
N THR A 248 -3.45 -3.12 14.86
CA THR A 248 -3.41 -3.89 16.11
C THR A 248 -3.84 -5.36 15.99
N LYS A 249 -4.61 -5.74 14.94
CA LYS A 249 -5.10 -7.12 14.77
C LYS A 249 -4.80 -7.71 13.39
N ASP A 250 -5.56 -7.33 12.36
CA ASP A 250 -5.45 -7.98 11.06
C ASP A 250 -5.75 -6.98 9.95
N GLY A 251 -4.71 -6.39 9.35
CA GLY A 251 -4.83 -5.31 8.37
C GLY A 251 -3.47 -4.74 7.97
N TYR A 252 -3.52 -3.70 7.12
CA TYR A 252 -2.34 -3.03 6.59
C TYR A 252 -2.21 -1.56 7.03
N GLY A 253 -1.00 -1.03 6.84
CA GLY A 253 -0.65 0.36 7.07
C GLY A 253 -1.24 1.28 5.99
N ALA A 254 -0.78 1.12 4.75
CA ALA A 254 -1.14 1.93 3.59
C ALA A 254 -1.58 1.09 2.39
N TYR A 255 -2.49 1.64 1.56
CA TYR A 255 -2.85 1.07 0.26
C TYR A 255 -3.00 2.19 -0.79
N ALA A 256 -2.22 2.08 -1.87
CA ALA A 256 -2.30 2.85 -3.11
C ALA A 256 -3.02 2.04 -4.21
N ASP A 257 -4.24 2.47 -4.53
CA ASP A 257 -5.03 1.96 -5.66
C ASP A 257 -4.61 2.61 -6.99
N PRO A 258 -5.06 2.13 -8.16
CA PRO A 258 -4.68 2.72 -9.46
C PRO A 258 -4.90 4.24 -9.51
N GLY A 259 -3.83 4.98 -9.86
CA GLY A 259 -3.78 6.44 -9.88
C GLY A 259 -3.63 7.12 -8.50
N CYS A 260 -3.28 6.35 -7.47
CA CYS A 260 -2.99 6.86 -6.14
C CYS A 260 -1.49 6.86 -5.86
N HIS A 261 -1.05 7.82 -5.04
CA HIS A 261 0.34 8.15 -4.81
C HIS A 261 0.56 8.43 -3.32
N ASP A 262 1.25 7.52 -2.64
CA ASP A 262 1.42 7.57 -1.19
C ASP A 262 2.89 7.83 -0.79
N PHE A 263 3.12 8.77 0.13
CA PHE A 263 4.45 9.19 0.56
C PHE A 263 4.58 9.14 2.08
N PHE A 264 5.62 8.46 2.57
CA PHE A 264 5.89 8.26 3.99
C PHE A 264 7.31 8.74 4.29
N ASN A 265 7.44 9.73 5.18
CA ASN A 265 8.73 10.29 5.58
C ASN A 265 8.89 10.16 7.10
N ASP A 266 10.00 9.56 7.55
CA ASP A 266 10.33 9.41 8.97
C ASP A 266 9.20 8.75 9.79
N CYS A 267 8.44 7.85 9.17
CA CYS A 267 7.29 7.20 9.81
C CYS A 267 7.67 5.88 10.47
N ASN A 268 6.90 5.51 11.49
CA ASN A 268 6.97 4.21 12.14
C ASN A 268 5.70 3.40 11.84
N PHE A 269 5.88 2.17 11.36
CA PHE A 269 4.82 1.21 11.06
C PHE A 269 4.93 0.00 11.99
N ASP A 270 3.93 -0.20 12.85
CA ASP A 270 3.79 -1.42 13.66
C ASP A 270 2.55 -2.21 13.22
N MET A 271 2.78 -3.18 12.34
CA MET A 271 1.76 -3.80 11.51
C MET A 271 1.52 -5.24 11.90
N ALA A 272 0.28 -5.58 12.23
CA ALA A 272 -0.08 -6.97 12.44
C ALA A 272 0.01 -7.83 11.18
N ARG A 273 -0.15 -7.24 9.98
CA ARG A 273 0.13 -7.91 8.69
C ARG A 273 1.23 -7.21 7.92
N MET A 274 0.92 -6.15 7.18
CA MET A 274 1.86 -5.56 6.22
C MET A 274 1.81 -4.03 6.22
N ALA A 275 2.89 -3.38 5.80
CA ALA A 275 2.96 -1.92 5.75
C ALA A 275 2.26 -1.38 4.51
N ALA A 276 2.43 -2.04 3.36
CA ALA A 276 2.02 -1.50 2.07
C ALA A 276 1.24 -2.51 1.21
N ILE A 277 0.25 -2.00 0.49
CA ILE A 277 -0.37 -2.67 -0.66
C ILE A 277 -0.30 -1.72 -1.85
N ILE A 278 0.11 -2.21 -3.01
CA ILE A 278 0.20 -1.42 -4.24
C ILE A 278 -0.62 -2.11 -5.32
N ALA A 279 -1.53 -1.38 -5.98
CA ALA A 279 -2.37 -1.93 -7.02
C ALA A 279 -2.39 -1.14 -8.33
N GLY A 280 -2.29 -1.88 -9.44
CA GLY A 280 -2.30 -1.32 -10.79
C GLY A 280 -1.29 -0.19 -10.96
N ASN A 281 -1.65 0.84 -11.73
CA ASN A 281 -0.72 1.94 -12.01
C ASN A 281 -0.72 2.97 -10.86
N SER A 282 0.06 2.71 -9.82
CA SER A 282 0.17 3.50 -8.58
C SER A 282 1.60 3.49 -8.02
N ASP A 283 1.89 4.37 -7.07
CA ASP A 283 3.20 4.40 -6.42
C ASP A 283 3.15 4.63 -4.91
N MET A 284 4.19 4.12 -4.25
CA MET A 284 4.49 4.42 -2.86
C MET A 284 5.97 4.77 -2.67
N THR A 285 6.25 5.78 -1.85
CA THR A 285 7.61 6.11 -1.43
C THR A 285 7.75 6.07 0.09
N PHE A 286 8.77 5.37 0.57
CA PHE A 286 9.17 5.32 1.97
C PHE A 286 10.57 5.94 2.10
N ASN A 287 10.68 7.02 2.87
CA ASN A 287 11.95 7.66 3.21
C ASN A 287 12.19 7.53 4.71
N ASP A 288 13.29 6.88 5.09
CA ASP A 288 13.74 6.72 6.47
C ASP A 288 12.69 6.16 7.43
N CYS A 289 11.84 5.25 6.93
CA CYS A 289 10.76 4.65 7.69
C CYS A 289 11.22 3.40 8.45
N ASN A 290 10.63 3.18 9.64
CA ASN A 290 10.82 1.97 10.43
C ASN A 290 9.57 1.10 10.34
N CYS A 291 9.67 -0.10 9.80
CA CYS A 291 8.54 -0.98 9.56
C CYS A 291 8.73 -2.34 10.24
N ASN A 292 7.80 -2.71 11.12
CA ASN A 292 7.71 -4.03 11.74
C ASN A 292 6.41 -4.71 11.31
N CYS A 293 6.51 -5.77 10.53
CA CYS A 293 5.37 -6.40 9.86
C CYS A 293 5.19 -7.86 10.25
N GLY A 294 3.96 -8.20 10.68
CA GLY A 294 3.58 -9.57 11.04
C GLY A 294 3.51 -10.55 9.87
N THR A 295 3.50 -10.06 8.62
CA THR A 295 3.73 -10.83 7.39
C THR A 295 4.74 -10.16 6.49
N TYR A 296 4.28 -9.45 5.46
CA TYR A 296 5.09 -8.87 4.40
C TYR A 296 5.41 -7.42 4.74
N PHE A 297 6.50 -6.87 4.23
CA PHE A 297 6.60 -5.42 4.17
C PHE A 297 5.57 -4.87 3.18
N ALA A 298 5.58 -5.38 1.94
CA ALA A 298 4.65 -4.95 0.90
C ALA A 298 4.04 -6.13 0.13
N LEU A 299 2.78 -5.97 -0.26
CA LEU A 299 2.08 -6.82 -1.22
C LEU A 299 1.74 -5.99 -2.47
N SER A 300 1.92 -6.57 -3.65
CA SER A 300 1.58 -5.92 -4.90
C SER A 300 0.68 -6.82 -5.76
N HIS A 301 -0.38 -6.27 -6.33
CA HIS A 301 -1.31 -7.00 -7.18
C HIS A 301 -1.94 -6.10 -8.24
N CYS A 302 -2.61 -6.68 -9.23
CA CYS A 302 -3.40 -5.92 -10.19
C CYS A 302 -4.71 -6.65 -10.44
N VAL A 303 -5.82 -5.97 -10.15
CA VAL A 303 -7.18 -6.51 -10.24
C VAL A 303 -8.08 -5.52 -10.96
N ASN A 304 -8.96 -6.02 -11.83
CA ASN A 304 -9.85 -5.21 -12.67
C ASN A 304 -9.12 -4.10 -13.46
N GLY A 305 -7.82 -4.28 -13.72
CA GLY A 305 -6.95 -3.29 -14.31
C GLY A 305 -6.60 -3.60 -15.76
N TRP A 306 -5.50 -3.02 -16.23
CA TRP A 306 -5.02 -3.18 -17.61
C TRP A 306 -3.65 -3.84 -17.68
N PRO A 307 -3.36 -4.65 -18.73
CA PRO A 307 -2.10 -5.38 -18.84
C PRO A 307 -0.83 -4.51 -18.81
N GLU A 308 -0.94 -3.24 -19.21
CA GLU A 308 0.14 -2.25 -19.22
C GLU A 308 0.41 -1.55 -17.87
N GLU A 309 -0.46 -1.71 -16.88
CA GLU A 309 -0.28 -1.05 -15.58
C GLU A 309 0.99 -1.53 -14.88
N VAL A 310 1.70 -0.58 -14.28
CA VAL A 310 2.93 -0.82 -13.51
C VAL A 310 2.80 -0.10 -12.17
N GLY A 311 2.86 -0.87 -11.08
CA GLY A 311 3.00 -0.32 -9.74
C GLY A 311 4.46 -0.07 -9.39
N GLU A 312 4.71 0.91 -8.53
CA GLU A 312 6.06 1.29 -8.12
C GLU A 312 6.16 1.38 -6.59
N ILE A 313 7.28 0.92 -6.04
CA ILE A 313 7.66 1.22 -4.67
C ILE A 313 9.11 1.66 -4.61
N THR A 314 9.33 2.78 -3.92
CA THR A 314 10.66 3.33 -3.63
C THR A 314 10.90 3.28 -2.12
N VAL A 315 12.03 2.72 -1.71
CA VAL A 315 12.43 2.62 -0.31
C VAL A 315 13.84 3.19 -0.17
N ASN A 316 13.95 4.36 0.45
CA ASN A 316 15.21 5.06 0.69
C ASN A 316 15.49 5.07 2.20
N GLY A 317 16.54 4.39 2.64
CA GLY A 317 16.90 4.36 4.05
C GLY A 317 15.90 3.59 4.92
N GLY A 318 16.06 3.74 6.24
CA GLY A 318 15.17 3.14 7.23
C GLY A 318 15.46 1.67 7.54
N THR A 319 14.54 1.05 8.30
CA THR A 319 14.66 -0.34 8.75
C THR A 319 13.37 -1.09 8.53
N ILE A 320 13.43 -2.22 7.83
CA ILE A 320 12.26 -3.04 7.50
C ILE A 320 12.46 -4.45 8.07
N LYS A 321 11.46 -4.92 8.83
CA LYS A 321 11.39 -6.28 9.37
C LYS A 321 10.06 -6.91 9.01
N SER A 322 10.12 -8.06 8.34
CA SER A 322 8.95 -8.85 7.97
C SER A 322 9.07 -10.27 8.52
N LYS A 323 7.97 -10.86 8.99
CA LYS A 323 7.99 -12.28 9.44
C LYS A 323 7.90 -13.27 8.29
N LYS A 324 7.27 -12.85 7.20
CA LYS A 324 7.21 -13.56 5.92
C LYS A 324 8.15 -12.87 4.93
N GLU A 325 8.02 -13.21 3.66
CA GLU A 325 8.72 -12.54 2.56
C GLU A 325 8.63 -11.02 2.68
N ALA A 326 9.70 -10.27 2.39
CA ALA A 326 9.58 -8.81 2.51
C ALA A 326 8.60 -8.25 1.45
N PHE A 327 8.68 -8.76 0.22
CA PHE A 327 7.78 -8.39 -0.86
C PHE A 327 7.09 -9.62 -1.45
N LEU A 328 5.76 -9.57 -1.53
CA LEU A 328 4.95 -10.52 -2.27
C LEU A 328 4.30 -9.85 -3.48
N ILE A 329 4.65 -10.28 -4.70
CA ILE A 329 4.14 -9.71 -5.94
C ILE A 329 3.25 -10.75 -6.64
N LYS A 330 1.95 -10.45 -6.77
CA LYS A 330 0.95 -11.33 -7.39
C LYS A 330 0.61 -10.85 -8.79
N SER A 331 1.23 -11.43 -9.82
CA SER A 331 1.01 -11.12 -11.24
C SER A 331 0.80 -9.65 -11.58
N HIS A 332 1.66 -8.79 -11.04
CA HIS A 332 1.67 -7.36 -11.32
C HIS A 332 2.97 -7.02 -12.05
N ASN A 333 2.91 -6.14 -13.06
CA ASN A 333 4.13 -5.48 -13.49
C ASN A 333 4.54 -4.50 -12.39
N PHE A 334 5.79 -4.55 -11.98
CA PHE A 334 6.19 -3.86 -10.76
C PHE A 334 7.61 -3.35 -10.84
N ILE A 335 7.86 -2.17 -10.29
CA ILE A 335 9.19 -1.62 -10.08
C ILE A 335 9.40 -1.47 -8.58
N MET A 336 10.48 -2.07 -8.10
CA MET A 336 10.93 -1.97 -6.72
C MET A 336 12.31 -1.36 -6.72
N ASP A 337 12.43 -0.16 -6.17
CA ASP A 337 13.69 0.57 -6.02
C ASP A 337 14.05 0.66 -4.53
N MET A 338 15.13 0.00 -4.14
CA MET A 338 15.62 -0.05 -2.76
C MET A 338 17.02 0.55 -2.69
N CYS A 339 17.19 1.57 -1.85
CA CYS A 339 18.44 2.30 -1.70
C CYS A 339 18.78 2.46 -0.21
N ASP A 340 19.97 2.00 0.20
CA ASP A 340 20.51 2.18 1.56
C ASP A 340 19.56 1.73 2.70
N VAL A 341 18.78 0.67 2.48
CA VAL A 341 17.78 0.18 3.47
C VAL A 341 18.29 -1.05 4.25
N ASP A 342 18.11 -1.05 5.57
CA ASP A 342 18.30 -2.25 6.42
C ASP A 342 17.03 -3.11 6.39
N ILE A 343 17.00 -4.10 5.51
CA ILE A 343 15.83 -4.96 5.29
C ILE A 343 16.11 -6.41 5.69
N MET A 344 15.19 -6.97 6.48
CA MET A 344 15.23 -8.36 6.95
C MET A 344 13.87 -9.03 6.83
N SER A 345 13.90 -10.26 6.33
CA SER A 345 12.77 -11.19 6.34
C SER A 345 13.10 -12.42 7.20
N GLU A 346 12.25 -12.74 8.18
CA GLU A 346 12.42 -13.94 9.02
C GLU A 346 12.23 -15.24 8.21
N SER A 347 11.49 -15.20 7.09
CA SER A 347 11.35 -16.36 6.20
C SER A 347 12.61 -16.63 5.37
N GLY A 348 13.55 -15.67 5.34
CA GLY A 348 14.75 -15.72 4.51
C GLY A 348 14.52 -15.38 3.04
N VAL A 349 13.30 -15.00 2.65
CA VAL A 349 12.96 -14.59 1.27
C VAL A 349 12.74 -13.09 1.25
N LEU A 350 13.45 -12.38 0.37
CA LEU A 350 13.30 -10.94 0.19
C LEU A 350 12.17 -10.61 -0.79
N VAL A 351 12.21 -11.19 -1.98
CA VAL A 351 11.20 -10.96 -3.03
C VAL A 351 10.63 -12.29 -3.50
N HIS A 352 9.32 -12.42 -3.46
CA HIS A 352 8.60 -13.57 -3.98
C HIS A 352 7.53 -13.12 -4.96
N THR A 353 7.56 -13.64 -6.18
CA THR A 353 6.53 -13.37 -7.19
C THR A 353 5.75 -14.64 -7.49
N ILE A 354 4.43 -14.55 -7.54
CA ILE A 354 3.53 -15.68 -7.84
C ILE A 354 2.46 -15.30 -8.85
N VAL A 355 1.78 -16.32 -9.39
CA VAL A 355 0.56 -16.10 -10.17
C VAL A 355 -0.55 -15.56 -9.26
N ASN A 356 -1.22 -14.48 -9.66
CA ASN A 356 -2.32 -13.91 -8.88
C ASN A 356 -3.52 -14.86 -8.82
N ASP A 357 -3.98 -15.12 -7.60
CA ASP A 357 -5.08 -16.02 -7.26
C ASP A 357 -6.43 -15.30 -7.05
N ASP A 358 -6.46 -13.97 -7.19
CA ASP A 358 -7.69 -13.18 -7.11
C ASP A 358 -8.61 -13.45 -8.33
N PRO A 359 -9.92 -13.68 -8.14
CA PRO A 359 -10.88 -13.83 -9.23
C PRO A 359 -10.96 -12.63 -10.19
N CYS A 360 -10.57 -11.46 -9.72
CA CYS A 360 -10.52 -10.20 -10.47
C CYS A 360 -9.13 -9.93 -11.08
N ALA A 361 -8.18 -10.87 -11.01
CA ALA A 361 -6.81 -10.67 -11.48
C ALA A 361 -6.74 -10.22 -12.95
N THR A 362 -5.94 -9.18 -13.19
CA THR A 362 -5.68 -8.66 -14.53
C THR A 362 -4.88 -9.66 -15.35
N LYS A 363 -5.34 -9.94 -16.57
CA LYS A 363 -4.66 -10.87 -17.47
C LYS A 363 -3.40 -10.25 -18.05
N ALA A 364 -2.33 -11.04 -18.14
CA ALA A 364 -1.09 -10.62 -18.79
C ALA A 364 -1.26 -10.60 -20.32
N GLU A 365 -0.73 -9.56 -20.97
CA GLU A 365 -0.54 -9.43 -22.41
C GLU A 365 0.74 -8.62 -22.62
N ASP A 366 1.80 -9.22 -23.17
CA ASP A 366 3.14 -8.64 -23.32
C ASP A 366 3.61 -7.87 -22.06
N PRO A 367 3.79 -8.58 -20.93
CA PRO A 367 4.01 -7.94 -19.64
C PRO A 367 5.37 -7.23 -19.57
N TYR A 368 5.38 -6.11 -18.85
CA TYR A 368 6.61 -5.38 -18.53
C TYR A 368 7.50 -6.18 -17.56
N GLY A 369 6.89 -6.92 -16.64
CA GLY A 369 7.59 -7.78 -15.68
C GLY A 369 7.83 -7.14 -14.32
N VAL A 370 8.58 -7.83 -13.47
CA VAL A 370 8.95 -7.38 -12.13
C VAL A 370 10.40 -6.94 -12.14
N ASN A 371 10.66 -5.70 -11.75
CA ASN A 371 11.96 -5.07 -11.70
C ASN A 371 12.37 -4.87 -10.24
N VAL A 372 13.51 -5.42 -9.86
CA VAL A 372 14.08 -5.32 -8.53
C VAL A 372 15.43 -4.61 -8.64
N LEU A 373 15.47 -3.37 -8.19
CA LEU A 373 16.66 -2.53 -8.20
C LEU A 373 17.15 -2.40 -6.76
N MET A 374 18.42 -2.71 -6.55
CA MET A 374 19.09 -2.61 -5.25
C MET A 374 20.32 -1.73 -5.40
N THR A 375 20.39 -0.68 -4.59
CA THR A 375 21.46 0.32 -4.65
C THR A 375 22.06 0.54 -3.27
N ASP A 376 23.40 0.55 -3.21
CA ASP A 376 24.18 0.91 -2.02
C ASP A 376 23.77 0.14 -0.74
N MET A 377 23.50 -1.16 -0.84
CA MET A 377 23.04 -1.97 0.30
C MET A 377 23.77 -3.31 0.48
N ASP A 378 23.89 -3.74 1.73
CA ASP A 378 24.29 -5.10 2.12
C ASP A 378 23.05 -5.86 2.57
N VAL A 379 22.58 -6.82 1.78
CA VAL A 379 21.26 -7.43 1.98
C VAL A 379 21.32 -8.95 1.98
N THR A 380 20.50 -9.56 2.85
CA THR A 380 20.34 -11.02 2.93
C THR A 380 18.90 -11.41 2.63
N GLY A 381 18.72 -12.38 1.75
CA GLY A 381 17.43 -12.97 1.45
C GLY A 381 17.34 -13.48 0.02
N ASP A 382 16.50 -14.48 -0.19
CA ASP A 382 16.32 -15.11 -1.49
C ASP A 382 15.41 -14.28 -2.40
N LEU A 383 15.68 -14.33 -3.71
CA LEU A 383 14.82 -13.80 -4.77
C LEU A 383 14.18 -14.98 -5.49
N VAL A 384 12.86 -15.12 -5.35
CA VAL A 384 12.10 -16.29 -5.80
C VAL A 384 11.06 -15.88 -6.83
N HIS A 385 11.28 -16.27 -8.09
CA HIS A 385 10.35 -16.01 -9.17
C HIS A 385 9.58 -17.28 -9.59
N GLU A 386 8.30 -17.35 -9.20
CA GLU A 386 7.36 -18.42 -9.55
C GLU A 386 6.19 -17.94 -10.44
N ASP A 387 6.10 -16.65 -10.76
CA ASP A 387 5.11 -16.14 -11.70
C ASP A 387 5.47 -16.56 -13.14
N THR A 388 4.82 -17.63 -13.60
CA THR A 388 5.01 -18.16 -14.96
C THR A 388 4.50 -17.26 -16.10
N THR A 389 3.85 -16.15 -15.79
CA THR A 389 3.25 -15.25 -16.79
C THR A 389 4.11 -14.03 -17.10
N ARG A 390 5.14 -13.76 -16.29
CA ARG A 390 6.02 -12.58 -16.39
C ARG A 390 7.47 -13.01 -16.20
N GLU A 391 8.39 -12.07 -16.36
CA GLU A 391 9.79 -12.28 -16.00
C GLU A 391 10.18 -11.37 -14.84
N MET A 392 11.19 -11.79 -14.07
CA MET A 392 11.87 -10.96 -13.08
C MET A 392 13.21 -10.46 -13.62
N TRP A 393 13.49 -9.17 -13.37
CA TRP A 393 14.70 -8.46 -13.73
C TRP A 393 15.32 -7.88 -12.47
N VAL A 394 16.58 -8.20 -12.23
CA VAL A 394 17.30 -7.83 -11.00
C VAL A 394 18.54 -7.04 -11.37
N GLU A 395 18.69 -5.87 -10.75
CA GLU A 395 19.84 -5.01 -10.90
C GLU A 395 20.50 -4.78 -9.55
N LEU A 396 21.78 -5.15 -9.44
CA LEU A 396 22.61 -4.87 -8.28
C LEU A 396 23.58 -3.73 -8.64
N ASN A 397 23.43 -2.61 -7.93
CA ASN A 397 24.26 -1.41 -8.07
C ASN A 397 24.97 -1.12 -6.75
N SER A 398 26.29 -1.22 -6.72
CA SER A 398 27.09 -1.10 -5.48
C SER A 398 26.50 -1.88 -4.28
N THR A 399 25.99 -3.08 -4.55
CA THR A 399 25.21 -3.90 -3.60
C THR A 399 25.86 -5.25 -3.35
N VAL A 400 25.80 -5.72 -2.10
CA VAL A 400 26.14 -7.10 -1.75
C VAL A 400 24.88 -7.88 -1.40
N LEU A 401 24.47 -8.80 -2.29
CA LEU A 401 23.36 -9.71 -2.05
C LEU A 401 23.87 -11.06 -1.53
N THR A 402 23.36 -11.50 -0.38
CA THR A 402 23.56 -12.85 0.16
C THR A 402 22.25 -13.63 0.15
N GLY A 403 22.06 -14.51 -0.82
CA GLY A 403 20.79 -15.21 -1.04
C GLY A 403 20.79 -16.04 -2.32
N ALA A 404 19.88 -16.99 -2.45
CA ALA A 404 19.61 -17.67 -3.71
C ALA A 404 18.80 -16.77 -4.66
N ILE A 405 19.01 -16.91 -5.96
CA ILE A 405 18.21 -16.25 -6.99
C ILE A 405 17.61 -17.33 -7.89
N LYS A 406 16.28 -17.36 -8.00
CA LYS A 406 15.53 -18.36 -8.76
C LYS A 406 14.77 -17.71 -9.89
N ASN A 407 15.09 -18.13 -11.12
CA ASN A 407 14.41 -17.79 -12.37
C ASN A 407 14.41 -16.30 -12.73
N ALA A 408 15.54 -15.60 -12.57
CA ALA A 408 15.63 -14.16 -12.85
C ALA A 408 16.67 -13.81 -13.91
N ASN A 409 16.45 -12.69 -14.60
CA ASN A 409 17.45 -12.01 -15.41
C ASN A 409 18.28 -11.09 -14.49
N LEU A 410 19.60 -11.20 -14.47
CA LEU A 410 20.47 -10.55 -13.49
C LEU A 410 21.55 -9.68 -14.15
N THR A 411 21.63 -8.43 -13.70
CA THR A 411 22.71 -7.48 -14.00
C THR A 411 23.45 -7.16 -12.70
N ILE A 412 24.78 -7.15 -12.76
CA ILE A 412 25.66 -6.83 -11.62
C ILE A 412 26.67 -5.77 -12.06
N ASP A 413 26.66 -4.58 -11.46
CA ASP A 413 27.63 -3.52 -11.75
C ASP A 413 29.02 -3.85 -11.17
N GLU A 414 30.06 -3.06 -11.49
CA GLU A 414 31.43 -3.33 -11.01
C GLU A 414 31.60 -3.25 -9.48
N GLY A 415 30.72 -2.52 -8.79
CA GLY A 415 30.73 -2.36 -7.33
C GLY A 415 30.02 -3.48 -6.57
N SER A 416 29.22 -4.30 -7.26
CA SER A 416 28.34 -5.28 -6.64
C SER A 416 28.94 -6.68 -6.52
N LYS A 417 28.39 -7.44 -5.57
CA LYS A 417 28.73 -8.84 -5.31
C LYS A 417 27.48 -9.65 -4.99
N TRP A 418 27.44 -10.89 -5.47
CA TRP A 418 26.41 -11.87 -5.13
C TRP A 418 27.04 -13.12 -4.50
N ILE A 419 26.51 -13.54 -3.35
CA ILE A 419 26.90 -14.74 -2.62
C ILE A 419 25.69 -15.67 -2.51
N ALA A 420 25.66 -16.72 -3.34
CA ALA A 420 24.57 -17.68 -3.33
C ALA A 420 24.60 -18.57 -2.07
N THR A 421 23.47 -18.62 -1.37
CA THR A 421 23.27 -19.44 -0.15
C THR A 421 22.60 -20.77 -0.43
N GLY A 422 21.97 -20.91 -1.59
CA GLY A 422 21.35 -22.13 -2.11
C GLY A 422 21.47 -22.17 -3.63
N ASP A 423 21.15 -23.32 -4.21
CA ASP A 423 21.23 -23.49 -5.68
C ASP A 423 20.44 -22.39 -6.35
N SER A 424 20.91 -21.91 -7.50
CA SER A 424 20.35 -20.71 -8.15
C SER A 424 20.24 -20.91 -9.65
N ASP A 425 19.29 -20.22 -10.26
CA ASP A 425 18.92 -20.35 -11.67
C ASP A 425 18.73 -18.93 -12.26
N VAL A 426 19.71 -18.45 -13.03
CA VAL A 426 19.73 -17.05 -13.53
C VAL A 426 20.08 -16.94 -15.01
N VAL A 427 19.78 -15.79 -15.60
CA VAL A 427 20.30 -15.36 -16.91
C VAL A 427 21.18 -14.14 -16.67
N PHE A 428 22.47 -14.23 -17.00
CA PHE A 428 23.36 -13.06 -16.88
C PHE A 428 23.17 -12.13 -18.07
N MET A 429 22.89 -10.86 -17.78
CA MET A 429 22.53 -9.85 -18.77
C MET A 429 23.71 -8.96 -19.19
N ASN A 430 24.80 -8.98 -18.42
CA ASN A 430 26.02 -8.23 -18.70
C ASN A 430 27.27 -9.09 -18.49
N ASP A 431 28.42 -8.57 -18.93
CA ASP A 431 29.72 -9.20 -18.67
C ASP A 431 30.09 -9.05 -17.20
N ILE A 432 30.33 -10.16 -16.51
CA ILE A 432 30.58 -10.19 -15.06
C ILE A 432 31.98 -10.71 -14.77
N SER A 433 32.66 -10.10 -13.81
CA SER A 433 33.92 -10.65 -13.28
C SER A 433 33.62 -11.84 -12.36
N PRO A 434 34.28 -13.00 -12.50
CA PRO A 434 34.09 -14.12 -11.60
C PRO A 434 34.27 -13.79 -10.11
N ALA A 435 35.04 -12.75 -9.77
CA ALA A 435 35.24 -12.31 -8.38
C ALA A 435 33.98 -11.69 -7.74
N GLN A 436 32.99 -11.30 -8.55
CA GLN A 436 31.72 -10.73 -8.09
C GLN A 436 30.69 -11.82 -7.73
N ILE A 437 30.97 -13.07 -8.08
CA ILE A 437 30.10 -14.21 -7.83
C ILE A 437 30.78 -15.13 -6.83
N ASP A 438 30.04 -15.55 -5.82
CA ASP A 438 30.46 -16.61 -4.91
C ASP A 438 29.27 -17.50 -4.57
N ALA A 439 29.55 -18.70 -4.08
CA ALA A 439 28.53 -19.61 -3.58
C ALA A 439 29.11 -20.47 -2.47
N LYS A 440 28.27 -20.76 -1.46
CA LYS A 440 28.66 -21.61 -0.32
C LYS A 440 29.02 -23.02 -0.79
N GLU A 441 29.82 -23.72 0.01
CA GLU A 441 30.17 -25.12 -0.25
C GLU A 441 28.91 -25.98 -0.48
N GLY A 442 28.92 -26.75 -1.56
CA GLY A 442 27.80 -27.59 -1.96
C GLY A 442 26.71 -26.90 -2.77
N VAL A 443 26.78 -25.58 -2.94
CA VAL A 443 25.83 -24.80 -3.77
C VAL A 443 26.31 -24.69 -5.21
N THR A 444 25.38 -24.84 -6.15
CA THR A 444 25.62 -24.62 -7.58
C THR A 444 24.75 -23.50 -8.13
N ILE A 445 25.39 -22.52 -8.76
CA ILE A 445 24.72 -21.50 -9.58
C ILE A 445 24.66 -22.03 -11.02
N HIS A 446 23.44 -22.24 -11.50
CA HIS A 446 23.14 -22.51 -12.90
C HIS A 446 22.78 -21.20 -13.57
N ALA A 447 23.55 -20.82 -14.59
CA ALA A 447 23.35 -19.58 -15.31
C ALA A 447 23.26 -19.81 -16.83
N LYS A 448 22.54 -18.92 -17.51
CA LYS A 448 22.67 -18.73 -18.96
C LYS A 448 23.50 -17.50 -19.27
N GLY A 449 24.40 -17.63 -20.24
CA GLY A 449 25.30 -16.57 -20.71
C GLY A 449 25.58 -16.71 -22.20
N ALA A 450 26.30 -15.77 -22.81
CA ALA A 450 26.63 -15.83 -24.24
C ALA A 450 27.68 -16.90 -24.57
N GLU A 451 28.44 -17.35 -23.57
CA GLU A 451 29.46 -18.39 -23.72
C GLU A 451 29.39 -19.36 -22.53
N ALA A 452 29.73 -20.63 -22.80
CA ALA A 452 29.82 -21.62 -21.74
C ALA A 452 31.01 -21.32 -20.82
N TYR A 453 30.79 -21.42 -19.52
CA TYR A 453 31.81 -21.17 -18.49
C TYR A 453 31.56 -22.08 -17.29
N ALA A 454 32.63 -22.55 -16.64
CA ALA A 454 32.51 -23.30 -15.40
C ALA A 454 33.70 -23.00 -14.50
N ALA A 455 33.44 -22.81 -13.20
CA ALA A 455 34.47 -22.60 -12.20
C ALA A 455 34.02 -23.07 -10.82
N ASP A 456 34.99 -23.49 -10.00
CA ASP A 456 34.84 -23.56 -8.56
C ASP A 456 34.98 -22.15 -7.98
N LEU A 457 34.12 -21.81 -7.02
CA LEU A 457 34.03 -20.48 -6.41
C LEU A 457 34.80 -20.44 -5.08
N ALA A 458 35.13 -19.24 -4.61
CA ALA A 458 36.02 -19.03 -3.48
C ALA A 458 35.52 -19.68 -2.18
N SER A 459 34.21 -19.70 -1.96
CA SER A 459 33.57 -20.32 -0.79
C SER A 459 33.23 -21.80 -0.97
N GLY A 460 33.71 -22.45 -2.05
CA GLY A 460 33.59 -23.89 -2.28
C GLY A 460 32.36 -24.34 -3.09
N GLY A 461 31.51 -23.40 -3.51
CA GLY A 461 30.41 -23.66 -4.45
C GLY A 461 30.88 -23.67 -5.91
N LYS A 462 29.93 -23.76 -6.83
CA LYS A 462 30.20 -23.88 -8.28
C LYS A 462 29.38 -22.89 -9.09
N LEU A 463 29.99 -22.38 -10.16
CA LEU A 463 29.29 -21.68 -11.24
C LEU A 463 29.29 -22.55 -12.50
N VAL A 464 28.12 -22.75 -13.09
CA VAL A 464 27.93 -23.42 -14.37
C VAL A 464 27.11 -22.54 -15.29
N VAL A 465 27.74 -22.03 -16.34
CA VAL A 465 27.13 -21.18 -17.35
C VAL A 465 26.96 -21.97 -18.64
N THR A 466 25.74 -22.01 -19.15
CA THR A 466 25.38 -22.58 -20.46
C THR A 466 24.96 -21.50 -21.45
N VAL A 467 25.00 -21.81 -22.75
CA VAL A 467 24.53 -20.90 -23.82
C VAL A 467 23.03 -21.04 -24.04
#